data_AF-A0A4Z1BR95-F1
#
_entry.id   AF-A0A4Z1BR95-F1
#
_cell.length_a   1.000
_cell.length_b   1.000
_cell.length_c   1.000
_cell.angle_alpha   90.00
_cell.angle_beta   90.00
_cell.angle_gamma   90.00
#
_symmetry.space_group_name_H-M   'P 1'
#
loop_
_entity.id
_entity.type
_entity.pdbx_description
1 polymer ?
#
loop_
_entity_poly.entity_id
_entity_poly.type
_entity_poly.pdbx_seq_one_letter_code
_entity_poly.pdbx_strand_id
1 'polypeptide(L)' 'MKRLSYIIGFLITVLGLYNILRLVFSLVENHFNLNFGIDILLHNNYVTYGTMIVLIILMIAETFVEQYLENRNDLS' A
#
# COMPACT_ATOMS: atom_id res chain seq x y z
N MET A 1 -20.96 4.35 -3.12
CA MET A 1 -19.97 3.57 -3.88
C MET A 1 -18.75 4.40 -4.30
N LYS A 2 -18.87 5.61 -4.88
CA LYS A 2 -17.70 6.50 -5.12
C LYS A 2 -16.83 6.75 -3.87
N ARG A 3 -17.45 6.98 -2.70
CA ARG A 3 -16.74 7.12 -1.41
C ARG A 3 -15.90 5.89 -1.02
N LEU A 4 -16.31 4.69 -1.44
CA LEU A 4 -15.62 3.45 -1.11
C LEU A 4 -14.33 3.30 -1.93
N SER A 5 -14.38 3.61 -3.23
CA SER A 5 -13.18 3.70 -4.08
C SER A 5 -12.19 4.74 -3.55
N TYR A 6 -12.63 5.94 -3.16
CA TYR A 6 -11.74 6.93 -2.54
C TYR A 6 -11.06 6.44 -1.25
N ILE A 7 -11.78 5.68 -0.41
CA ILE A 7 -11.19 5.10 0.81
C ILE A 7 -10.15 4.03 0.46
N ILE A 8 -10.44 3.18 -0.53
CA ILE A 8 -9.50 2.13 -0.98
C ILE A 8 -8.24 2.76 -1.59
N GLY A 9 -8.38 3.73 -2.49
CA GLY A 9 -7.25 4.46 -3.08
C GLY A 9 -6.42 5.22 -2.04
N PHE A 10 -7.06 5.78 -1.01
CA PHE A 10 -6.33 6.38 0.12
C PHE A 10 -5.51 5.34 0.89
N LEU A 11 -6.08 4.17 1.19
CA LEU A 11 -5.37 3.08 1.87
C LEU A 11 -4.18 2.58 1.04
N ILE A 12 -4.35 2.42 -0.27
CA ILE A 12 -3.26 2.06 -1.20
C ILE A 12 -2.15 3.11 -1.15
N THR A 13 -2.51 4.40 -1.19
CA THR A 13 -1.54 5.51 -1.15
C THR A 13 -0.73 5.50 0.14
N VAL A 14 -1.39 5.36 1.30
CA VAL A 14 -0.71 5.32 2.61
C VAL A 14 0.23 4.10 2.70
N LEU A 15 -0.23 2.93 2.26
CA LEU A 15 0.57 1.71 2.26
C LEU A 15 1.77 1.80 1.29
N GLY A 16 1.58 2.43 0.13
CA GLY A 16 2.65 2.70 -0.83
C GLY A 16 3.70 3.64 -0.24
N LEU A 17 3.28 4.76 0.34
CA LEU A 17 4.16 5.73 1.00
C LEU A 17 4.94 5.11 2.16
N TYR A 18 4.30 4.28 2.97
CA TYR A 18 4.96 3.53 4.05
C TYR A 18 6.11 2.66 3.49
N ASN A 19 5.87 1.93 2.40
CA ASN A 19 6.90 1.10 1.76
C ASN A 19 8.04 1.92 1.14
N ILE A 20 7.75 3.08 0.56
CA ILE A 20 8.78 3.99 0.02
C ILE A 20 9.65 4.55 1.15
N LEU A 21 9.04 5.10 2.20
CA LEU A 21 9.76 5.64 3.36
C LEU A 21 10.67 4.58 3.98
N ARG A 22 10.15 3.37 4.13
CA ARG A 22 10.92 2.20 4.56
C ARG A 22 12.16 1.97 3.70
N LEU A 23 12.00 1.97 2.38
CA LEU A 23 13.11 1.71 1.45
C LEU A 23 14.17 2.81 1.59
N VAL A 24 13.74 4.07 1.72
CA VAL A 24 14.62 5.22 1.97
C VAL A 24 15.39 5.05 3.28
N PHE A 25 14.72 4.71 4.39
CA PHE A 25 15.40 4.49 5.67
C PHE A 25 16.42 3.36 5.60
N SER A 26 16.08 2.23 4.98
CA SER A 26 17.01 1.11 4.80
C SER A 26 18.24 1.50 3.97
N LEU A 27 18.06 2.29 2.91
CA LEU A 27 19.18 2.81 2.11
C LEU A 27 20.06 3.77 2.91
N VAL A 28 19.46 4.66 3.71
CA VAL A 28 20.18 5.61 4.57
C VAL A 28 20.96 4.87 5.66
N GLU A 29 20.36 3.89 6.34
CA GLU A 29 21.04 3.05 7.33
C GLU A 29 22.25 2.36 6.75
N ASN A 30 22.08 1.70 5.60
CA ASN A 30 23.16 1.00 4.93
C ASN A 30 24.26 1.94 4.41
N HIS A 31 23.90 3.12 3.91
CA HIS A 31 24.87 4.08 3.36
C HIS A 31 25.72 4.75 4.44
N PHE A 32 25.10 5.15 5.55
CA PHE A 32 25.78 5.84 6.65
C PHE A 32 26.24 4.90 7.77
N ASN A 33 26.01 3.59 7.62
CA ASN A 33 26.28 2.56 8.63
C ASN A 33 25.63 2.91 9.98
N LEU A 34 24.42 3.47 9.92
CA LEU A 34 23.62 3.87 11.07
C LEU A 34 22.69 2.73 11.45
N ASN A 35 22.46 2.55 12.75
CA ASN A 35 21.50 1.58 13.26
C ASN A 35 20.39 2.35 13.99
N PHE A 36 19.31 2.68 13.27
CA PHE A 36 18.15 3.34 13.89
C PHE A 36 17.24 2.34 14.61
N GLY A 37 17.62 1.06 14.69
CA GLY A 37 16.75 -0.01 15.18
C GLY A 37 15.54 -0.27 14.27
N ILE A 38 15.51 0.41 13.12
CA ILE A 38 14.48 0.33 12.10
C ILE A 38 14.56 -1.05 11.40
N ASP A 39 15.74 -1.66 11.31
CA ASP A 39 15.91 -3.06 10.91
C ASP A 39 14.97 -4.02 11.68
N ILE A 40 14.70 -3.84 12.97
CA ILE A 40 13.79 -4.76 13.70
C ILE A 40 12.33 -4.60 13.24
N LEU A 41 11.93 -3.37 12.89
CA LEU A 41 10.57 -3.05 12.44
C LEU A 41 10.38 -3.35 10.94
N LEU A 42 11.39 -3.06 10.12
CA LEU A 42 11.38 -3.16 8.66
C LEU A 42 11.84 -4.52 8.16
N HIS A 43 12.67 -5.27 8.90
CA HIS A 43 13.11 -6.61 8.49
C HIS A 43 12.13 -7.71 8.92
N ASN A 44 11.03 -7.35 9.60
CA ASN A 44 9.95 -8.28 9.84
C ASN A 44 9.27 -8.61 8.50
N ASN A 45 9.70 -9.73 7.91
CA ASN A 45 9.17 -10.26 6.67
C ASN A 45 7.64 -10.39 6.71
N TYR A 46 7.04 -10.65 7.88
CA TYR A 46 5.58 -10.69 8.00
C TYR A 46 4.93 -9.34 7.76
N VAL A 47 5.51 -8.24 8.26
CA VAL A 47 4.98 -6.89 8.03
C VAL A 47 5.18 -6.49 6.57
N THR A 48 6.32 -6.86 6.00
CA THR A 48 6.68 -6.60 4.59
C THR A 48 5.75 -7.30 3.62
N TYR A 49 5.73 -8.62 3.65
CA TYR A 49 4.93 -9.41 2.74
C TYR A 49 3.44 -9.24 3.05
N GLY A 50 3.08 -9.04 4.32
CA GLY A 50 1.72 -8.71 4.72
C GLY A 50 1.21 -7.42 4.09
N THR A 51 1.98 -6.32 4.14
CA THR A 51 1.57 -5.05 3.50
C THR A 51 1.52 -5.16 1.98
N MET A 52 2.43 -5.91 1.35
CA MET A 52 2.38 -6.18 -0.10
C MET A 52 1.13 -7.00 -0.49
N ILE A 53 0.79 -8.04 0.25
CA ILE A 53 -0.42 -8.85 0.02
C ILE A 53 -1.67 -7.99 0.18
N VAL A 54 -1.74 -7.16 1.22
CA VAL A 54 -2.85 -6.23 1.43
C VAL A 54 -2.98 -5.23 0.28
N LEU A 55 -1.86 -4.69 -0.23
CA LEU A 55 -1.86 -3.81 -1.40
C LEU A 55 -2.44 -4.48 -2.64
N ILE A 56 -2.06 -5.72 -2.92
CA ILE A 56 -2.58 -6.49 -4.06
C ILE A 56 -4.09 -6.70 -3.91
N ILE A 57 -4.55 -7.10 -2.72
CA ILE A 57 -5.98 -7.30 -2.44
C ILE A 57 -6.77 -6.00 -2.63
N LEU A 58 -6.24 -4.88 -2.14
CA LEU A 58 -6.89 -3.57 -2.27
C LEU A 58 -6.96 -3.10 -3.72
N MET A 59 -5.90 -3.27 -4.52
CA MET A 59 -5.91 -2.93 -5.95
C MET A 59 -6.94 -3.75 -6.73
N ILE A 60 -7.04 -5.05 -6.44
CA ILE A 60 -8.06 -5.91 -7.05
C ILE A 60 -9.45 -5.44 -6.66
N ALA A 61 -9.67 -5.16 -5.36
CA ALA A 61 -10.95 -4.68 -4.86
C ALA A 61 -11.36 -3.33 -5.47
N GLU A 62 -10.42 -2.40 -5.63
CA GLU A 62 -10.65 -1.12 -6.30
C GLU A 62 -11.10 -1.31 -7.75
N THR A 63 -10.39 -2.16 -8.49
CA THR A 63 -10.72 -2.49 -9.89
C THR A 63 -12.14 -3.04 -10.03
N PHE A 64 -12.55 -3.96 -9.15
CA PHE A 64 -13.93 -4.49 -9.15
C PHE A 64 -14.97 -3.42 -8.82
N VAL A 65 -14.67 -2.54 -7.86
CA VAL A 65 -15.59 -1.45 -7.47
C VAL A 65 -15.77 -0.44 -8.60
N GLU A 66 -14.69 -0.10 -9.31
CA GLU A 66 -14.73 0.79 -10.46
C GLU A 66 -15.53 0.20 -11.62
N GLN A 67 -15.26 -1.06 -11.99
CA GLN A 67 -16.02 -1.76 -13.05
C GLN A 67 -17.51 -1.87 -12.71
N TYR A 68 -17.86 -2.14 -11.45
CA TYR A 68 -19.26 -2.18 -11.03
C TYR A 68 -19.94 -0.80 -11.13
N LEU A 69 -19.21 0.26 -10.80
CA LEU A 69 -19.71 1.63 -10.89
C LEU A 69 -19.93 2.08 -12.34
N GLU A 70 -19.01 1.71 -13.24
CA GLU A 70 -19.08 2.05 -14.66
C GLU A 70 -20.28 1.35 -15.33
N ASN A 71 -20.40 0.03 -15.16
CA ASN A 71 -21.54 -0.75 -15.67
C ASN A 71 -22.90 -0.21 -15.18
N ARG A 72 -22.98 0.26 -13.93
CA ARG A 72 -24.21 0.86 -13.38
C ARG A 72 -24.59 2.18 -14.03
N ASN A 73 -23.62 2.99 -14.44
CA ASN A 73 -23.87 4.28 -15.07
C ASN A 73 -24.23 4.13 -16.56
N ASP A 74 -23.72 3.09 -17.24
CA ASP A 74 -24.11 2.78 -18.62
C ASP A 74 -25.56 2.26 -18.75
N LEU A 75 -26.13 1.76 -17.65
CA LEU A 75 -27.49 1.24 -17.56
C LEU A 75 -28.54 2.28 -17.13
N SER A 76 -28.15 3.52 -16.82
CA SER A 76 -29.04 4.61 -16.38
C SER A 76 -29.20 5.70 -17.44
#